data_AF-A0A6J6SZZ6-F1
#
_entry.id   AF-A0A6J6SZZ6-F1
#
_cell.length_a   1.000
_cell.length_b   1.000
_cell.length_c   1.000
_cell.angle_alpha   90.00
_cell.angle_beta   90.00
_cell.angle_gamma   90.00
#
_symmetry.space_group_name_H-M   'P 1'
#
loop_
_entity.id
_entity.type
_entity.pdbx_description
1 polymer ?
#
loop_
_entity_poly.entity_id
_entity_poly.type
_entity_poly.pdbx_seq_one_letter_code
_entity_poly.pdbx_strand_id
1 'polypeptide(L)'
;MNNQTRSADSLASPGSTQTSVAPRQGRWSIGSRSGESSSQQASAVRPASRNRRLGVLAGAALMAIMATGCFPTGPVETWVKDLNADGAISATEVDAQKQAIVSEYVAAVEAQQRAVQNHPFLVCVRHHESDRGAYPHINGYGAQNSGSSASGAYQFLSSSWRTLSARAGYPGYGTAAQAPWHVQDAVALYTLNSGGRSAWNGSGC
;
A
#
# COMPACT_ATOMS: atom_id res chain seq x y z
N MET A 1 -67.12 -18.75 2.27
CA MET A 1 -67.27 -19.79 1.22
C MET A 1 -66.08 -20.72 1.33
N ASN A 2 -66.32 -22.03 1.25
CA ASN A 2 -65.35 -23.06 1.60
C ASN A 2 -64.49 -23.46 0.38
N ASN A 3 -63.25 -23.92 0.62
CA ASN A 3 -62.98 -25.36 0.48
C ASN A 3 -61.63 -25.78 1.08
N GLN A 4 -61.68 -26.81 1.92
CA GLN A 4 -60.54 -27.63 2.34
C GLN A 4 -60.52 -28.91 1.48
N THR A 5 -59.32 -29.42 1.15
CA THR A 5 -58.94 -30.87 0.99
C THR A 5 -57.58 -30.95 0.27
N ARG A 6 -56.65 -31.88 0.52
CA ARG A 6 -56.44 -32.89 1.58
C ARG A 6 -54.97 -33.36 1.52
N SER A 7 -54.37 -33.51 2.70
CA SER A 7 -53.50 -34.58 3.22
C SER A 7 -52.85 -35.65 2.31
N ALA A 8 -51.53 -35.82 2.47
CA ALA A 8 -50.77 -37.07 2.65
C ALA A 8 -49.34 -36.67 3.11
N ASP A 9 -48.87 -36.90 4.34
CA ASP A 9 -48.44 -38.17 4.97
C ASP A 9 -47.30 -38.92 4.28
N SER A 10 -46.06 -38.78 4.78
CA SER A 10 -45.28 -39.90 5.38
C SER A 10 -43.82 -39.57 5.75
N LEU A 11 -43.52 -39.68 7.05
CA LEU A 11 -42.40 -40.41 7.67
C LEU A 11 -40.99 -40.41 7.00
N ALA A 12 -39.98 -39.85 7.69
CA ALA A 12 -38.85 -40.59 8.31
C ALA A 12 -37.56 -39.74 8.51
N SER A 13 -37.14 -39.60 9.77
CA SER A 13 -35.72 -39.44 10.18
C SER A 13 -35.11 -40.85 10.37
N PRO A 14 -33.77 -41.07 10.33
CA PRO A 14 -32.72 -40.21 10.88
C PRO A 14 -31.42 -40.08 10.03
N GLY A 15 -30.46 -39.27 10.49
CA GLY A 15 -29.16 -39.16 9.80
C GLY A 15 -28.21 -38.08 10.35
N SER A 16 -27.80 -38.17 11.61
CA SER A 16 -26.74 -37.33 12.15
C SER A 16 -25.36 -37.79 11.69
N THR A 17 -24.63 -36.95 10.93
CA THR A 17 -23.18 -37.12 10.73
C THR A 17 -22.47 -35.80 11.00
N GLN A 18 -21.78 -35.76 12.14
CA GLN A 18 -20.87 -34.65 12.49
C GLN A 18 -19.58 -34.82 11.67
N THR A 19 -19.28 -33.90 10.75
CA THR A 19 -17.94 -33.80 10.17
C THR A 19 -17.12 -32.87 11.06
N SER A 20 -16.19 -33.45 11.83
CA SER A 20 -15.32 -32.67 12.72
C SER A 20 -14.33 -31.82 11.94
N VAL A 21 -14.33 -30.52 12.18
CA VAL A 21 -13.29 -29.61 11.69
C VAL A 21 -12.06 -29.78 12.58
N ALA A 22 -11.02 -30.43 12.06
CA ALA A 22 -9.76 -30.60 12.76
C ALA A 22 -8.91 -29.30 12.71
N PRO A 23 -8.53 -28.69 13.85
CA PRO A 23 -7.62 -27.55 13.85
C PRO A 23 -6.17 -28.02 13.61
N ARG A 24 -5.65 -27.83 12.39
CA ARG A 24 -4.27 -28.20 12.05
C ARG A 24 -3.29 -27.14 12.59
N GLN A 25 -2.81 -27.34 13.82
CA GLN A 25 -1.80 -26.46 14.43
C GLN A 25 -0.46 -26.52 13.68
N GLY A 26 -0.14 -25.44 12.96
CA GLY A 26 1.17 -25.20 12.37
C GLY A 26 2.20 -24.78 13.41
N ARG A 27 2.90 -25.76 13.98
CA ARG A 27 3.96 -25.58 14.98
C ARG A 27 5.22 -24.95 14.36
N TRP A 28 5.53 -23.70 14.71
CA TRP A 28 6.80 -23.07 14.31
C TRP A 28 7.92 -23.46 15.28
N SER A 29 8.90 -24.22 14.79
CA SER A 29 10.14 -24.53 15.52
C SER A 29 11.19 -23.47 15.22
N ILE A 30 11.59 -22.69 16.23
CA ILE A 30 12.74 -21.78 16.15
C ILE A 30 14.02 -22.61 16.31
N GLY A 31 14.77 -22.76 15.22
CA GLY A 31 16.08 -23.41 15.24
C GLY A 31 17.18 -22.45 15.66
N SER A 32 17.58 -22.49 16.93
CA SER A 32 18.80 -21.84 17.41
C SER A 32 20.00 -22.77 17.23
N ARG A 33 21.07 -22.31 16.56
CA ARG A 33 22.41 -22.85 16.78
C ARG A 33 23.49 -21.79 16.61
N SER A 34 24.33 -21.67 17.64
CA SER A 34 25.70 -21.15 17.57
C SER A 34 26.51 -21.88 16.49
N GLY A 35 27.57 -21.31 15.92
CA GLY A 35 28.23 -20.04 16.21
C GLY A 35 29.74 -20.27 16.30
N GLU A 36 30.53 -19.70 15.39
CA GLU A 36 32.00 -19.80 15.36
C GLU A 36 32.61 -18.57 14.69
N SER A 37 33.80 -18.18 15.14
CA SER A 37 34.48 -16.94 14.74
C SER A 37 35.98 -17.19 14.70
N SER A 38 36.63 -16.96 13.55
CA SER A 38 38.07 -16.63 13.43
C SER A 38 38.48 -16.22 12.00
N SER A 39 38.58 -14.91 11.79
CA SER A 39 39.75 -14.16 11.29
C SER A 39 40.66 -14.68 10.14
N GLN A 40 40.84 -13.78 9.14
CA GLN A 40 42.07 -13.54 8.33
C GLN A 40 42.47 -14.63 7.31
N GLN A 41 43.10 -14.40 6.15
CA GLN A 41 43.58 -13.22 5.40
C GLN A 41 43.73 -13.66 3.89
N ALA A 42 44.00 -12.86 2.84
CA ALA A 42 44.36 -11.44 2.67
C ALA A 42 43.83 -10.88 1.30
N SER A 43 44.53 -9.89 0.72
CA SER A 43 44.15 -9.07 -0.45
C SER A 43 44.64 -9.56 -1.83
N ALA A 44 43.89 -9.24 -2.89
CA ALA A 44 44.45 -8.89 -4.21
C ALA A 44 43.53 -7.88 -4.94
N VAL A 45 44.12 -6.90 -5.64
CA VAL A 45 43.45 -5.71 -6.18
C VAL A 45 43.42 -5.74 -7.71
N ARG A 46 42.28 -5.44 -8.34
CA ARG A 46 42.15 -4.39 -9.39
C ARG A 46 40.70 -4.13 -9.84
N PRO A 47 40.36 -2.91 -10.31
CA PRO A 47 38.98 -2.50 -10.58
C PRO A 47 38.59 -2.58 -12.07
N ALA A 48 37.32 -2.91 -12.33
CA ALA A 48 36.61 -2.65 -13.58
C ALA A 48 35.18 -2.20 -13.21
N SER A 49 34.84 -0.92 -13.37
CA SER A 49 34.36 -0.29 -14.61
C SER A 49 32.86 -0.48 -14.85
N ARG A 50 32.09 0.62 -14.73
CA ARG A 50 30.74 0.86 -15.28
C ARG A 50 29.62 -0.08 -14.76
N ASN A 51 28.45 0.39 -14.29
CA ASN A 51 27.71 1.59 -14.71
C ASN A 51 27.09 2.40 -13.56
N ARG A 52 26.81 3.67 -13.85
CA ARG A 52 26.12 4.62 -12.97
C ARG A 52 24.60 4.59 -13.21
N ARG A 53 23.85 4.76 -12.12
CA ARG A 53 22.58 5.51 -11.99
C ARG A 53 21.40 5.14 -12.91
N LEU A 54 20.32 4.67 -12.29
CA LEU A 54 18.93 5.00 -12.66
C LEU A 54 18.10 4.99 -11.37
N GLY A 55 17.88 6.17 -10.79
CA GLY A 55 17.32 6.28 -9.43
C GLY A 55 17.14 7.71 -8.88
N VAL A 56 16.96 8.71 -9.76
CA VAL A 56 16.51 10.06 -9.39
C VAL A 56 15.72 10.65 -10.57
N LEU A 57 14.38 10.60 -10.52
CA LEU A 57 13.51 11.32 -11.48
C LEU A 57 12.32 12.06 -10.84
N ALA A 58 12.22 12.08 -9.51
CA ALA A 58 11.23 12.90 -8.78
C ALA A 58 11.80 14.21 -8.19
N GLY A 59 13.14 14.32 -8.05
CA GLY A 59 13.81 15.53 -7.55
C GLY A 59 14.50 16.38 -8.62
N ALA A 60 14.44 15.97 -9.90
CA ALA A 60 15.25 16.55 -10.96
C ALA A 60 14.76 17.95 -11.41
N ALA A 61 13.46 18.25 -11.27
CA ALA A 61 12.92 19.56 -11.64
C ALA A 61 13.47 20.71 -10.78
N LEU A 62 13.73 20.47 -9.48
CA LEU A 62 14.36 21.48 -8.59
C LEU A 62 15.89 21.52 -8.72
N MET A 63 16.55 20.38 -8.96
CA MET A 63 18.02 20.28 -8.95
C MET A 63 18.68 20.47 -10.33
N ALA A 64 17.94 20.44 -11.44
CA ALA A 64 18.49 20.74 -12.77
C ALA A 64 18.92 22.22 -12.94
N ILE A 65 18.37 23.13 -12.14
CA ILE A 65 18.68 24.57 -12.17
C ILE A 65 20.10 24.86 -11.63
N MET A 66 20.62 24.02 -10.72
CA MET A 66 21.91 24.25 -10.06
C MET A 66 23.14 23.89 -10.92
N ALA A 67 22.97 23.16 -12.03
CA ALA A 67 24.08 22.55 -12.76
C ALA A 67 24.47 23.26 -14.07
N THR A 68 23.67 24.21 -14.55
CA THR A 68 23.89 24.90 -15.85
C THR A 68 24.64 26.22 -15.75
N GLY A 69 24.98 26.70 -14.55
CA GLY A 69 25.83 27.89 -14.35
C GLY A 69 25.19 29.24 -14.71
N CYS A 70 24.12 29.25 -15.51
CA CYS A 70 23.25 30.41 -15.72
C CYS A 70 22.34 30.62 -14.50
N PHE A 71 22.91 31.04 -13.38
CA PHE A 71 22.13 31.75 -12.36
C PHE A 71 21.63 33.04 -13.03
N PRO A 72 20.31 33.30 -13.10
CA PRO A 72 19.84 34.63 -13.46
C PRO A 72 20.25 35.58 -12.33
N THR A 73 21.30 36.36 -12.54
CA THR A 73 21.77 37.41 -11.61
C THR A 73 20.86 38.65 -11.65
N GLY A 74 19.55 38.42 -11.69
CA GLY A 74 18.52 39.44 -11.56
C GLY A 74 18.03 39.56 -10.12
N PRO A 75 17.31 40.65 -9.79
CA PRO A 75 16.64 40.76 -8.50
C PRO A 75 15.62 39.62 -8.30
N VAL A 76 15.35 39.30 -7.04
CA VAL A 76 14.49 38.20 -6.58
C VAL A 76 13.04 38.31 -7.12
N GLU A 77 12.66 39.49 -7.58
CA GLU A 77 11.38 39.88 -8.18
C GLU A 77 11.01 39.13 -9.47
N THR A 78 11.88 38.24 -9.99
CA THR A 78 11.70 37.55 -11.29
C THR A 78 11.18 36.10 -11.21
N TRP A 79 10.92 35.56 -10.02
CA TRP A 79 10.49 34.16 -9.85
C TRP A 79 8.98 33.97 -9.69
N VAL A 80 8.26 35.02 -9.30
CA VAL A 80 6.79 35.04 -9.27
C VAL A 80 6.37 35.66 -10.59
N LYS A 81 5.48 35.00 -11.33
CA LYS A 81 4.90 35.63 -12.53
C LYS A 81 4.07 36.83 -12.10
N ASP A 82 3.88 37.77 -13.02
CA ASP A 82 2.82 38.77 -12.94
C ASP A 82 1.68 38.30 -13.87
N LEU A 83 0.52 37.96 -13.29
CA LEU A 83 -0.64 37.38 -13.97
C LEU A 83 -1.54 38.42 -14.63
N ASN A 84 -1.51 39.68 -14.20
CA ASN A 84 -2.33 40.76 -14.78
C ASN A 84 -1.50 41.79 -15.58
N ALA A 85 -0.17 41.68 -15.54
CA ALA A 85 0.81 42.55 -16.17
C ALA A 85 0.73 44.01 -15.70
N ASP A 86 0.33 44.26 -14.44
CA ASP A 86 0.27 45.61 -13.85
C ASP A 86 1.61 46.10 -13.27
N GLY A 87 2.61 45.22 -13.19
CA GLY A 87 3.94 45.50 -12.66
C GLY A 87 4.09 45.34 -11.14
N ALA A 88 3.06 44.86 -10.43
CA ALA A 88 3.04 44.71 -8.98
C ALA A 88 2.45 43.35 -8.55
N ILE A 89 3.34 42.44 -8.14
CA ILE A 89 2.97 41.13 -7.57
C ILE A 89 2.07 41.32 -6.34
N SER A 90 0.77 41.06 -6.48
CA SER A 90 -0.20 41.25 -5.40
C SER A 90 -0.31 40.01 -4.50
N ALA A 91 -0.73 40.19 -3.23
CA ALA A 91 -0.92 39.06 -2.31
C ALA A 91 -1.93 38.04 -2.84
N THR A 92 -3.04 38.51 -3.44
CA THR A 92 -4.07 37.70 -4.11
C THR A 92 -3.48 36.82 -5.21
N GLU A 93 -2.51 37.36 -5.94
CA GLU A 93 -1.88 36.70 -7.06
C GLU A 93 -0.87 35.63 -6.61
N VAL A 94 -0.03 35.96 -5.61
CA VAL A 94 0.83 35.00 -4.93
C VAL A 94 0.01 33.84 -4.38
N ASP A 95 -1.15 34.11 -3.79
CA ASP A 95 -2.04 33.06 -3.28
C ASP A 95 -2.70 32.26 -4.41
N ALA A 96 -3.09 32.88 -5.53
CA ALA A 96 -3.57 32.16 -6.71
C ALA A 96 -2.49 31.21 -7.28
N GLN A 97 -1.23 31.66 -7.37
CA GLN A 97 -0.11 30.83 -7.81
C GLN A 97 0.19 29.68 -6.84
N LYS A 98 0.12 29.91 -5.51
CA LYS A 98 0.22 28.83 -4.50
C LYS A 98 -0.90 27.81 -4.67
N GLN A 99 -2.16 28.24 -4.87
CA GLN A 99 -3.29 27.32 -5.04
C GLN A 99 -3.17 26.51 -6.33
N ALA A 100 -2.68 27.10 -7.43
CA ALA A 100 -2.36 26.37 -8.66
C ALA A 100 -1.33 25.25 -8.39
N ILE A 101 -0.17 25.58 -7.79
CA ILE A 101 0.89 24.61 -7.47
C ILE A 101 0.39 23.51 -6.52
N VAL A 102 -0.39 23.87 -5.48
CA VAL A 102 -0.95 22.91 -4.53
C VAL A 102 -1.97 21.99 -5.20
N SER A 103 -2.86 22.51 -6.05
CA SER A 103 -3.85 21.68 -6.76
C SER A 103 -3.22 20.72 -7.76
N GLU A 104 -2.21 21.15 -8.53
CA GLU A 104 -1.42 20.26 -9.41
C GLU A 104 -0.71 19.16 -8.61
N TYR A 105 -0.09 19.50 -7.48
CA TYR A 105 0.57 18.54 -6.60
C TYR A 105 -0.42 17.52 -6.01
N VAL A 106 -1.56 17.97 -5.48
CA VAL A 106 -2.61 17.09 -4.93
C VAL A 106 -3.14 16.16 -6.02
N ALA A 107 -3.45 16.67 -7.21
CA ALA A 107 -3.91 15.84 -8.34
C ALA A 107 -2.88 14.77 -8.74
N ALA A 108 -1.58 15.09 -8.74
CA ALA A 108 -0.52 14.13 -9.00
C ALA A 108 -0.42 13.04 -7.91
N VAL A 109 -0.54 13.42 -6.63
CA VAL A 109 -0.55 12.48 -5.50
C VAL A 109 -1.77 11.56 -5.57
N GLU A 110 -2.96 12.10 -5.83
CA GLU A 110 -4.18 11.30 -6.00
C GLU A 110 -4.05 10.33 -7.18
N ALA A 111 -3.55 10.77 -8.33
CA ALA A 111 -3.32 9.91 -9.49
C ALA A 111 -2.35 8.75 -9.15
N GLN A 112 -1.28 9.02 -8.40
CA GLN A 112 -0.37 7.97 -7.92
C GLN A 112 -1.08 7.00 -6.97
N GLN A 113 -1.85 7.50 -6.00
CA GLN A 113 -2.60 6.64 -5.06
C GLN A 113 -3.63 5.76 -5.80
N ARG A 114 -4.33 6.29 -6.80
CA ARG A 114 -5.25 5.52 -7.65
C ARG A 114 -4.53 4.48 -8.50
N ALA A 115 -3.32 4.76 -8.99
CA ALA A 115 -2.50 3.78 -9.71
C ALA A 115 -2.09 2.60 -8.80
N VAL A 116 -1.74 2.86 -7.53
CA VAL A 116 -1.48 1.79 -6.54
C VAL A 116 -2.77 1.04 -6.22
N GLN A 117 -3.88 1.75 -5.98
CA GLN A 117 -5.18 1.14 -5.69
C GLN A 117 -5.64 0.19 -6.81
N ASN A 118 -5.41 0.55 -8.07
CA ASN A 118 -5.79 -0.23 -9.24
C ASN A 118 -4.71 -1.26 -9.66
N HIS A 119 -3.65 -1.46 -8.88
CA HIS A 119 -2.62 -2.45 -9.19
C HIS A 119 -3.21 -3.87 -9.27
N PRO A 120 -3.07 -4.61 -10.39
CA PRO A 120 -3.87 -5.83 -10.64
C PRO A 120 -3.79 -6.90 -9.54
N PHE A 121 -2.58 -7.18 -9.04
CA PHE A 121 -2.39 -8.12 -7.92
C PHE A 121 -3.07 -7.63 -6.63
N LEU A 122 -3.04 -6.33 -6.35
CA LEU A 122 -3.63 -5.77 -5.13
C LEU A 122 -5.16 -5.78 -5.20
N VAL A 123 -5.74 -5.46 -6.36
CA VAL A 123 -7.18 -5.60 -6.60
C VAL A 123 -7.63 -7.06 -6.39
N CYS A 124 -6.88 -8.03 -6.92
CA CYS A 124 -7.14 -9.46 -6.74
C CYS A 124 -7.11 -9.86 -5.25
N VAL A 125 -6.06 -9.46 -4.52
CA VAL A 125 -5.93 -9.77 -3.08
C VAL A 125 -7.06 -9.12 -2.27
N ARG A 126 -7.34 -7.81 -2.43
CA ARG A 126 -8.43 -7.18 -1.66
C ARG A 126 -9.79 -7.82 -1.94
N HIS A 127 -10.07 -8.18 -3.20
CA HIS A 127 -11.28 -8.89 -3.59
C HIS A 127 -11.46 -10.23 -2.86
N HIS A 128 -10.39 -11.03 -2.76
CA HIS A 128 -10.41 -12.28 -2.02
C HIS A 128 -10.58 -12.05 -0.51
N GLU A 129 -9.67 -11.25 0.05
CA GLU A 129 -9.45 -11.12 1.49
C GLU A 129 -10.61 -10.42 2.22
N SER A 130 -11.15 -9.34 1.65
CA SER A 130 -11.96 -8.38 2.43
C SER A 130 -13.14 -7.74 1.69
N ASP A 131 -13.00 -7.38 0.42
CA ASP A 131 -14.06 -6.69 -0.33
C ASP A 131 -15.26 -7.61 -0.55
N ARG A 132 -16.47 -7.03 -0.59
CA ARG A 132 -17.73 -7.75 -0.75
C ARG A 132 -18.65 -7.02 -1.73
N GLY A 133 -19.26 -7.75 -2.66
CA GLY A 133 -20.16 -7.18 -3.66
C GLY A 133 -19.47 -6.80 -4.97
N ALA A 134 -20.17 -6.03 -5.79
CA ALA A 134 -19.73 -5.68 -7.14
C ALA A 134 -18.55 -4.70 -7.16
N TYR A 135 -17.82 -4.70 -8.28
CA TYR A 135 -16.76 -3.72 -8.56
C TYR A 135 -17.33 -2.28 -8.60
N PRO A 136 -16.61 -1.24 -8.12
CA PRO A 136 -15.22 -1.26 -7.62
C PRO A 136 -15.07 -1.82 -6.20
N HIS A 137 -14.03 -2.62 -6.01
CA HIS A 137 -13.67 -3.25 -4.74
C HIS A 137 -12.94 -2.23 -3.83
N ILE A 138 -13.75 -1.51 -3.05
CA ILE A 138 -13.32 -0.38 -2.19
C ILE A 138 -13.91 -0.41 -0.76
N ASN A 139 -14.57 -1.48 -0.34
CA ASN A 139 -15.26 -1.57 0.96
C ASN A 139 -14.52 -2.41 2.01
N GLY A 140 -13.49 -3.15 1.63
CA GLY A 140 -12.67 -3.99 2.50
C GLY A 140 -11.70 -3.25 3.42
N TYR A 141 -11.43 -1.96 3.22
CA TYR A 141 -10.45 -1.20 4.02
C TYR A 141 -10.77 -1.13 5.52
N GLY A 142 -12.05 -1.22 5.89
CA GLY A 142 -12.48 -1.30 7.30
C GLY A 142 -12.61 -2.73 7.84
N ALA A 143 -12.26 -3.76 7.07
CA ALA A 143 -12.53 -5.14 7.44
C ALA A 143 -11.76 -5.58 8.70
N GLN A 144 -12.42 -6.35 9.55
CA GLN A 144 -11.84 -6.96 10.74
C GLN A 144 -12.27 -8.42 10.77
N ASN A 145 -11.30 -9.34 10.81
CA ASN A 145 -11.58 -10.75 11.03
C ASN A 145 -11.95 -10.97 12.51
N SER A 146 -13.04 -11.67 12.78
CA SER A 146 -13.53 -11.89 14.15
C SER A 146 -12.76 -12.96 14.94
N GLY A 147 -12.05 -13.86 14.25
CA GLY A 147 -11.28 -14.96 14.85
C GLY A 147 -9.78 -14.71 14.94
N SER A 148 -9.27 -13.54 14.52
CA SER A 148 -7.84 -13.25 14.49
C SER A 148 -7.56 -11.74 14.51
N SER A 149 -6.28 -11.37 14.65
CA SER A 149 -5.84 -9.96 14.55
C SER A 149 -5.72 -9.45 13.10
N ALA A 150 -6.21 -10.21 12.11
CA ALA A 150 -6.17 -9.85 10.70
C ALA A 150 -7.18 -8.74 10.39
N SER A 151 -6.72 -7.66 9.76
CA SER A 151 -7.52 -6.45 9.54
C SER A 151 -7.16 -5.72 8.25
N GLY A 152 -8.02 -4.80 7.83
CA GLY A 152 -7.85 -3.99 6.63
C GLY A 152 -8.02 -4.79 5.34
N ALA A 153 -7.89 -4.12 4.20
CA ALA A 153 -8.27 -4.71 2.93
C ALA A 153 -7.41 -5.92 2.50
N TYR A 154 -6.21 -6.03 3.06
CA TYR A 154 -5.23 -7.08 2.79
C TYR A 154 -5.08 -8.07 3.96
N GLN A 155 -5.98 -7.98 4.95
CA GLN A 155 -6.05 -8.87 6.11
C GLN A 155 -4.71 -9.01 6.88
N PHE A 156 -3.95 -7.92 7.01
CA PHE A 156 -2.71 -7.90 7.79
C PHE A 156 -2.97 -8.17 9.28
N LEU A 157 -2.22 -9.12 9.86
CA LEU A 157 -2.11 -9.31 11.31
C LEU A 157 -1.52 -8.05 11.96
N SER A 158 -2.01 -7.63 13.13
CA SER A 158 -1.56 -6.39 13.78
C SER A 158 -0.04 -6.34 14.08
N SER A 159 0.61 -7.48 14.30
CA SER A 159 2.07 -7.57 14.48
C SER A 159 2.82 -7.29 13.17
N SER A 160 2.45 -7.99 12.10
CA SER A 160 2.99 -7.78 10.75
C SER A 160 2.74 -6.34 10.28
N TRP A 161 1.52 -5.83 10.49
CA TRP A 161 1.14 -4.46 10.16
C TRP A 161 2.10 -3.45 10.78
N ARG A 162 2.32 -3.46 12.10
CA ARG A 162 3.19 -2.49 12.80
C ARG A 162 4.62 -2.48 12.27
N THR A 163 5.12 -3.64 11.83
CA THR A 163 6.47 -3.76 11.26
C THR A 163 6.52 -3.28 9.81
N LEU A 164 5.56 -3.69 8.99
CA LEU A 164 5.53 -3.39 7.55
C LEU A 164 5.12 -1.93 7.29
N SER A 165 4.15 -1.39 8.04
CA SER A 165 3.73 0.00 7.92
C SER A 165 4.84 0.97 8.27
N ALA A 166 5.56 0.74 9.38
CA ALA A 166 6.74 1.53 9.74
C ALA A 166 7.84 1.47 8.67
N ARG A 167 8.13 0.28 8.11
CA ARG A 167 9.11 0.11 7.03
C ARG A 167 8.70 0.74 5.70
N ALA A 168 7.40 0.82 5.43
CA ALA A 168 6.82 1.50 4.27
C ALA A 168 6.71 3.03 4.45
N GLY A 169 7.08 3.58 5.62
CA GLY A 169 7.01 5.03 5.90
C GLY A 169 5.71 5.51 6.56
N TYR A 170 4.85 4.59 7.01
CA TYR A 170 3.53 4.88 7.60
C TYR A 170 3.37 4.33 9.05
N PRO A 171 4.25 4.69 10.00
CA PRO A 171 4.04 4.33 11.41
C PRO A 171 2.83 5.07 12.00
N GLY A 172 2.34 4.60 13.16
CA GLY A 172 1.31 5.28 13.96
C GLY A 172 -0.07 4.60 13.95
N TYR A 173 -0.39 3.80 12.94
CA TYR A 173 -1.64 3.03 12.90
C TYR A 173 -1.52 1.70 13.67
N GLY A 174 -2.37 1.47 14.66
CA GLY A 174 -2.29 0.31 15.56
C GLY A 174 -2.69 -1.02 14.90
N THR A 175 -3.56 -0.96 13.89
CA THR A 175 -3.98 -2.04 12.98
C THR A 175 -4.16 -1.51 11.56
N ALA A 176 -4.29 -2.38 10.56
CA ALA A 176 -4.47 -1.96 9.17
C ALA A 176 -5.82 -1.26 8.94
N ALA A 177 -6.90 -1.76 9.54
CA ALA A 177 -8.24 -1.18 9.43
C ALA A 177 -8.37 0.26 9.99
N GLN A 178 -7.42 0.69 10.82
CA GLN A 178 -7.35 2.08 11.32
C GLN A 178 -6.67 3.04 10.34
N ALA A 179 -5.96 2.52 9.34
CA ALA A 179 -5.21 3.33 8.39
C ALA A 179 -6.08 3.73 7.19
N PRO A 180 -5.90 4.95 6.64
CA PRO A 180 -6.54 5.35 5.38
C PRO A 180 -6.28 4.35 4.26
N TRP A 181 -7.21 4.24 3.31
CA TRP A 181 -7.14 3.28 2.20
C TRP A 181 -5.80 3.34 1.44
N HIS A 182 -5.30 4.54 1.14
CA HIS A 182 -4.05 4.75 0.41
C HIS A 182 -2.81 4.29 1.21
N VAL A 183 -2.88 4.33 2.55
CA VAL A 183 -1.82 3.79 3.41
C VAL A 183 -1.83 2.26 3.36
N GLN A 184 -3.01 1.64 3.44
CA GLN A 184 -3.12 0.17 3.33
C GLN A 184 -2.61 -0.32 1.96
N ASP A 185 -3.01 0.35 0.88
CA ASP A 185 -2.55 0.09 -0.50
C ASP A 185 -1.02 0.24 -0.63
N ALA A 186 -0.43 1.32 -0.09
CA ALA A 186 1.01 1.55 -0.14
C ALA A 186 1.80 0.51 0.67
N VAL A 187 1.32 0.11 1.85
CA VAL A 187 1.95 -0.95 2.68
C VAL A 187 1.85 -2.32 2.00
N ALA A 188 0.74 -2.61 1.32
CA ALA A 188 0.59 -3.83 0.54
C ALA A 188 1.52 -3.86 -0.68
N LEU A 189 1.64 -2.76 -1.43
CA LEU A 189 2.60 -2.63 -2.53
C LEU A 189 4.06 -2.77 -2.04
N TYR A 190 4.41 -2.12 -0.93
CA TYR A 190 5.73 -2.30 -0.30
C TYR A 190 6.00 -3.76 0.06
N THR A 191 5.02 -4.45 0.63
CA THR A 191 5.12 -5.86 1.03
C THR A 191 5.32 -6.77 -0.18
N LEU A 192 4.55 -6.56 -1.26
CA LEU A 192 4.72 -7.25 -2.54
C LEU A 192 6.13 -7.06 -3.10
N ASN A 193 6.58 -5.80 -3.20
CA ASN A 193 7.90 -5.45 -3.75
C ASN A 193 9.07 -5.92 -2.87
N SER A 194 8.82 -6.19 -1.58
CA SER A 194 9.79 -6.77 -0.63
C SER A 194 9.80 -8.30 -0.65
N GLY A 195 9.18 -8.95 -1.66
CA GLY A 195 9.11 -10.40 -1.78
C GLY A 195 8.01 -11.07 -0.94
N GLY A 196 7.17 -10.28 -0.26
CA GLY A 196 6.12 -10.76 0.65
C GLY A 196 4.87 -11.34 -0.04
N ARG A 197 4.90 -11.62 -1.36
CA ARG A 197 3.76 -12.19 -2.10
C ARG A 197 3.19 -13.45 -1.45
N SER A 198 4.05 -14.27 -0.85
CA SER A 198 3.66 -15.52 -0.19
C SER A 198 2.72 -15.34 1.00
N ALA A 199 2.60 -14.13 1.56
CA ALA A 199 1.60 -13.80 2.57
C ALA A 199 0.15 -14.01 2.07
N TRP A 200 -0.08 -13.95 0.76
CA TRP A 200 -1.39 -14.09 0.12
C TRP A 200 -1.48 -15.31 -0.81
N ASN A 201 -0.63 -16.33 -0.63
CA ASN A 201 -0.65 -17.55 -1.46
C ASN A 201 -2.02 -18.27 -1.50
N GLY A 202 -2.91 -18.04 -0.53
CA GLY A 202 -4.27 -18.58 -0.51
C GLY A 202 -5.26 -17.84 -1.42
N SER A 203 -4.93 -16.63 -1.89
CA SER A 203 -5.87 -15.75 -2.59
C SER A 203 -6.16 -16.14 -4.05
N GLY A 204 -5.32 -16.99 -4.65
CA GLY A 204 -5.35 -17.28 -6.09
C GLY A 204 -4.70 -16.19 -6.96
N CYS A 205 -4.00 -15.24 -6.34
CA CYS A 205 -3.31 -14.11 -6.98
C CYS A 205 -1.79 -14.32 -7.11
#